data_AF-A0A7Y2D465-F1
#
_entry.id   AF-A0A7Y2D465-F1
#
_cell.length_a   1.000
_cell.length_b   1.000
_cell.length_c   1.000
_cell.angle_alpha   90.00
_cell.angle_beta   90.00
_cell.angle_gamma   90.00
#
_symmetry.space_group_name_H-M   'P 1'
#
loop_
_entity.id
_entity.type
_entity.pdbx_description
1 polymer ?
#
loop_
_entity_poly.entity_id
_entity_poly.type
_entity_poly.pdbx_seq_one_letter_code
_entity_poly.pdbx_strand_id
1 'polypeptide(L)'
;MIYRTTKTLALILFGLSLFSCAAAQKMEKKTPDRFSVDADALMEDLEFLSSDEMKGRRTGTPESRKAARYVAKRFEESGITAFEGGYLDAFKFETKRKKKYEGENVIGLIKGRSKPESY
;
A
#
# COMPACT_ATOMS: atom_id res chain seq x y z
N MET A 1 5.87 60.34 -38.96
CA MET A 1 6.08 58.89 -39.21
C MET A 1 6.94 58.20 -38.13
N ILE A 2 7.11 58.80 -36.94
CA ILE A 2 8.04 58.31 -35.88
C ILE A 2 7.27 57.71 -34.68
N TYR A 3 6.00 58.07 -34.49
CA TYR A 3 5.17 57.62 -33.37
C TYR A 3 4.55 56.21 -33.55
N ARG A 4 4.51 55.70 -34.79
CA ARG A 4 3.97 54.36 -35.15
C ARG A 4 4.98 53.24 -34.90
N THR A 5 6.27 53.54 -35.05
CA THR A 5 7.40 52.62 -34.82
C THR A 5 7.74 52.49 -33.34
N THR A 6 7.60 53.57 -32.54
CA THR A 6 7.82 53.51 -31.08
C THR A 6 6.71 52.76 -30.34
N LYS A 7 5.45 52.87 -30.77
CA LYS A 7 4.31 52.10 -30.19
C LYS A 7 4.36 50.60 -30.51
N THR A 8 4.85 50.22 -31.69
CA THR A 8 5.03 48.81 -32.08
C THR A 8 6.23 48.18 -31.35
N LEU A 9 7.31 48.93 -31.13
CA LEU A 9 8.45 48.47 -30.32
C LEU A 9 8.09 48.29 -28.83
N ALA A 10 7.25 49.19 -28.28
CA ALA A 10 6.76 49.09 -26.91
C ALA A 10 5.79 47.91 -26.68
N LEU A 11 4.96 47.56 -27.67
CA LEU A 11 4.07 46.39 -27.60
C LEU A 11 4.84 45.05 -27.64
N ILE A 12 5.95 44.99 -28.37
CA ILE A 12 6.78 43.79 -28.46
C ILE A 12 7.59 43.59 -27.16
N LEU A 13 8.09 44.65 -26.54
CA LEU A 13 8.78 44.56 -25.23
C LEU A 13 7.85 44.17 -24.07
N PHE A 14 6.57 44.54 -24.11
CA PHE A 14 5.59 44.14 -23.08
C PHE A 14 5.10 42.69 -23.26
N GLY A 15 5.12 42.15 -24.48
CA GLY A 15 4.79 40.75 -24.76
C GLY A 15 5.86 39.74 -24.31
N LEU A 16 7.13 40.13 -24.32
CA LEU A 16 8.24 39.26 -23.89
C LEU A 16 8.36 39.12 -22.35
N SER A 17 7.76 40.01 -21.55
CA SER A 17 7.80 39.90 -20.09
C SER A 17 6.79 38.89 -19.52
N LEU A 18 5.74 38.55 -20.28
CA LEU A 18 4.70 37.59 -19.88
C LEU A 18 5.06 36.12 -20.15
N PHE A 19 6.12 35.85 -20.93
CA PHE A 19 6.61 34.48 -21.15
C PHE A 19 7.58 33.98 -20.06
N SER A 20 8.10 34.87 -19.22
CA SER A 20 9.10 34.52 -18.20
C SER A 20 8.51 34.04 -16.87
N CYS A 21 7.18 34.01 -16.73
CA CYS A 21 6.50 33.59 -15.48
C CYS A 21 5.64 32.32 -15.66
N ALA A 22 5.93 31.48 -16.65
CA ALA A 22 5.36 30.14 -16.76
C ALA A 22 6.38 29.02 -16.48
N ALA A 23 7.69 29.33 -16.47
CA ALA A 23 8.76 28.35 -16.32
C ALA A 23 9.22 28.12 -14.87
N ALA A 24 8.72 28.90 -13.91
CA ALA A 24 9.06 28.77 -12.49
C ALA A 24 8.03 27.92 -11.73
N GLN A 25 7.63 26.78 -12.28
CA GLN A 25 7.05 25.74 -11.45
C GLN A 25 8.21 25.14 -10.65
N LYS A 26 8.33 25.54 -9.38
CA LYS A 26 9.08 24.79 -8.39
C LYS A 26 8.58 23.35 -8.43
N MET A 27 9.33 22.45 -9.08
CA MET A 27 9.19 21.02 -8.82
C MET A 27 9.60 20.83 -7.35
N GLU A 28 8.59 20.73 -6.50
CA GLU A 28 8.78 20.16 -5.18
C GLU A 28 9.24 18.72 -5.41
N LYS A 29 10.56 18.52 -5.31
CA LYS A 29 11.16 17.20 -5.40
C LYS A 29 10.68 16.43 -4.17
N LYS A 30 9.57 15.73 -4.31
CA LYS A 30 8.99 14.86 -3.27
C LYS A 30 10.07 13.84 -2.93
N THR A 31 10.81 14.08 -1.86
CA THR A 31 11.68 13.06 -1.28
C THR A 31 10.77 11.85 -1.04
N PRO A 32 11.07 10.67 -1.61
CA PRO A 32 10.25 9.50 -1.33
C PRO A 32 10.29 9.32 0.18
N ASP A 33 9.12 9.47 0.79
CA ASP A 33 8.96 9.15 2.19
C ASP A 33 9.43 7.69 2.34
N ARG A 34 10.35 7.46 3.28
CA ARG A 34 10.93 6.12 3.51
C ARG A 34 9.86 5.12 3.97
N PHE A 35 8.64 5.62 4.23
CA PHE A 35 7.44 4.90 4.63
C PHE A 35 6.25 5.17 3.70
N SER A 36 6.49 5.44 2.41
CA SER A 36 5.37 5.55 1.46
C SER A 36 4.65 4.20 1.35
N VAL A 37 3.41 4.15 1.80
CA VAL A 37 2.52 3.01 1.54
C VAL A 37 2.13 3.05 0.07
N ASP A 38 2.26 1.93 -0.62
CA ASP A 38 1.73 1.74 -1.96
C ASP A 38 0.20 1.65 -1.87
N ALA A 39 -0.47 2.74 -2.27
CA ALA A 39 -1.92 2.85 -2.18
C ALA A 39 -2.63 1.88 -3.14
N ASP A 40 -2.02 1.58 -4.29
CA ASP A 40 -2.61 0.69 -5.29
C ASP A 40 -2.55 -0.75 -4.78
N ALA A 41 -1.40 -1.18 -4.25
CA ALA A 41 -1.26 -2.50 -3.64
C ALA A 41 -2.19 -2.67 -2.42
N LEU A 42 -2.34 -1.63 -1.59
CA LEU A 42 -3.28 -1.65 -0.47
C LEU A 42 -4.74 -1.82 -0.94
N MET A 43 -5.13 -1.12 -2.00
CA MET A 43 -6.48 -1.23 -2.55
C MET A 43 -6.71 -2.59 -3.21
N GLU A 44 -5.72 -3.15 -3.92
CA GLU A 44 -5.79 -4.51 -4.47
C GLU A 44 -6.03 -5.56 -3.37
N ASP A 45 -5.25 -5.49 -2.28
CA ASP A 45 -5.40 -6.37 -1.12
C ASP A 45 -6.80 -6.25 -0.49
N LEU A 46 -7.30 -5.02 -0.35
CA LEU A 46 -8.62 -4.74 0.22
C LEU A 46 -9.74 -5.26 -0.67
N GLU A 47 -9.69 -5.00 -1.98
CA GLU A 47 -10.69 -5.44 -2.95
C GLU A 47 -10.76 -6.98 -2.99
N PHE A 48 -9.62 -7.66 -3.04
CA PHE A 48 -9.60 -9.12 -3.04
C PHE A 48 -10.19 -9.71 -1.75
N LEU A 49 -9.77 -9.22 -0.58
CA LEU A 49 -10.22 -9.73 0.73
C LEU A 49 -11.69 -9.40 1.04
N SER A 50 -12.25 -8.38 0.38
CA SER A 50 -13.65 -7.97 0.52
C SER A 50 -14.55 -8.42 -0.65
N SER A 51 -13.97 -9.07 -1.67
CA SER A 51 -14.70 -9.54 -2.85
C SER A 51 -15.81 -10.55 -2.52
N ASP A 52 -16.80 -10.62 -3.41
CA ASP A 52 -17.89 -11.60 -3.31
C ASP A 52 -17.39 -13.04 -3.31
N GLU A 53 -16.22 -13.32 -3.91
CA GLU A 53 -15.60 -14.64 -3.87
C GLU A 53 -15.26 -15.11 -2.45
N MET A 54 -15.03 -14.17 -1.53
CA MET A 54 -14.72 -14.48 -0.14
C MET A 54 -15.96 -14.85 0.67
N LYS A 55 -17.18 -14.52 0.22
CA LYS A 55 -18.48 -14.89 0.86
C LYS A 55 -18.54 -14.70 2.40
N GLY A 56 -17.66 -13.86 2.95
CA GLY A 56 -17.36 -13.75 4.37
C GLY A 56 -16.32 -14.76 4.89
N ARG A 57 -15.54 -14.34 5.90
CA ARG A 57 -14.41 -15.10 6.46
C ARG A 57 -14.72 -15.72 7.82
N ARG A 58 -15.90 -16.31 7.96
CA ARG A 58 -16.30 -16.96 9.22
C ARG A 58 -15.37 -18.12 9.53
N THR A 59 -14.86 -18.22 10.76
CA THR A 59 -13.91 -19.28 11.13
C THR A 59 -14.43 -20.69 10.81
N GLY A 60 -13.54 -21.52 10.27
CA GLY A 60 -13.84 -22.89 9.83
C GLY A 60 -14.38 -23.01 8.39
N THR A 61 -14.72 -21.91 7.71
CA THR A 61 -15.16 -21.98 6.31
C THR A 61 -13.99 -22.15 5.33
N PRO A 62 -14.23 -22.71 4.12
CA PRO A 62 -13.22 -22.74 3.06
C PRO A 62 -12.66 -21.36 2.71
N GLU A 63 -13.50 -20.33 2.74
CA GLU A 63 -13.15 -18.95 2.39
C GLU A 63 -12.30 -18.29 3.48
N SER A 64 -12.53 -18.60 4.76
CA SER A 64 -11.62 -18.20 5.85
C SER A 64 -10.22 -18.77 5.63
N ARG A 65 -10.09 -20.02 5.18
CA ARG A 65 -8.79 -20.62 4.82
C ARG A 65 -8.20 -20.01 3.54
N LYS A 66 -9.03 -19.65 2.55
CA LYS A 66 -8.58 -18.94 1.34
C LYS A 66 -7.96 -17.59 1.71
N ALA A 67 -8.61 -16.84 2.60
CA ALA A 67 -8.10 -15.57 3.10
C ALA A 67 -6.80 -15.73 3.91
N ALA A 68 -6.71 -16.73 4.79
CA ALA A 68 -5.48 -17.00 5.54
C ALA A 68 -4.29 -17.29 4.61
N ARG A 69 -4.49 -18.14 3.59
CA ARG A 69 -3.47 -18.41 2.57
C ARG A 69 -3.08 -17.18 1.76
N TYR A 70 -4.04 -16.32 1.44
CA TYR A 70 -3.74 -15.07 0.75
C TYR A 70 -2.82 -14.18 1.59
N VAL A 71 -3.15 -13.95 2.87
CA VAL A 71 -2.31 -13.14 3.77
C VAL A 71 -0.92 -13.76 3.95
N ALA A 72 -0.82 -15.10 4.04
CA ALA A 72 0.46 -15.78 4.10
C ALA A 72 1.32 -15.53 2.84
N LYS A 73 0.71 -15.57 1.65
CA LYS A 73 1.39 -15.22 0.39
C LYS A 73 1.87 -13.76 0.39
N ARG A 74 1.06 -12.83 0.89
CA ARG A 74 1.44 -11.41 1.03
C ARG A 74 2.61 -11.21 1.99
N PHE A 75 2.68 -11.99 3.07
CA PHE A 75 3.84 -11.99 3.97
C PHE A 75 5.12 -12.44 3.24
N GLU A 76 5.05 -13.57 2.54
CA GLU A 76 6.17 -14.09 1.74
C GLU A 76 6.66 -13.07 0.69
N GLU A 77 5.74 -12.50 -0.09
CA GLU A 77 6.04 -11.47 -1.10
C GLU A 77 6.65 -10.20 -0.51
N SER A 78 6.33 -9.89 0.76
CA SER A 78 6.87 -8.74 1.49
C SER A 78 8.22 -9.04 2.16
N GLY A 79 8.79 -10.24 1.97
CA GLY A 79 10.04 -10.67 2.58
C GLY A 79 9.93 -11.03 4.07
N ILE A 80 8.71 -11.21 4.59
CA ILE A 80 8.47 -11.69 5.95
C ILE A 80 8.63 -13.20 5.95
N THR A 81 9.49 -13.72 6.81
CA THR A 81 9.74 -15.16 6.89
C THR A 81 8.65 -15.89 7.67
N ALA A 82 8.43 -17.17 7.40
CA ALA A 82 7.51 -18.00 8.16
C ALA A 82 7.96 -18.16 9.63
N PHE A 83 7.01 -18.34 10.54
CA PHE A 83 7.29 -18.64 11.95
C PHE A 83 7.19 -20.14 12.22
N GLU A 84 8.28 -20.76 12.64
CA GLU A 84 8.36 -22.22 12.80
C GLU A 84 7.81 -22.96 11.55
N GLY A 85 7.11 -24.09 11.71
CA GLY A 85 6.71 -25.01 10.63
C GLY A 85 5.82 -24.46 9.50
N GLY A 86 5.58 -23.15 9.41
CA GLY A 86 4.90 -22.49 8.29
C GLY A 86 4.32 -21.12 8.66
N TYR A 87 3.57 -20.51 7.75
CA TYR A 87 2.82 -19.28 8.06
C TYR A 87 1.49 -19.56 8.78
N LEU A 88 0.96 -20.78 8.70
CA LEU A 88 -0.36 -21.13 9.23
C LEU A 88 -0.21 -21.90 10.54
N ASP A 89 -0.79 -21.35 11.60
CA ASP A 89 -0.80 -21.96 12.93
C ASP A 89 -2.24 -22.31 13.34
N ALA A 90 -2.54 -23.61 13.43
CA ALA A 90 -3.89 -24.11 13.65
C ALA A 90 -4.26 -24.11 15.14
N PHE A 91 -5.47 -23.63 15.46
CA PHE A 91 -6.01 -23.65 16.80
C PHE A 91 -7.45 -24.14 16.83
N LYS A 92 -7.88 -24.62 18.00
CA LYS A 92 -9.24 -25.12 18.23
C LYS A 92 -9.88 -24.36 19.37
N PHE A 93 -11.17 -24.03 19.22
CA PHE A 93 -11.93 -23.39 20.27
C PHE A 93 -13.38 -23.89 20.28
N GLU A 94 -14.04 -23.69 21.41
CA GLU A 94 -15.44 -24.05 21.62
C GLU A 94 -16.24 -22.80 21.98
N THR A 95 -17.42 -22.66 21.38
CA THR A 95 -18.34 -21.57 21.68
C THR A 95 -19.19 -21.88 22.92
N LYS A 96 -19.85 -20.87 23.49
CA LYS A 96 -20.82 -21.04 24.60
C LYS A 96 -21.92 -22.08 24.31
N ARG A 97 -22.23 -22.32 23.02
CA ARG A 97 -23.21 -23.33 22.57
C ARG A 97 -22.60 -24.72 22.35
N LYS A 98 -21.41 -24.98 22.90
CA LYS A 98 -20.63 -26.23 22.76
C LYS A 98 -20.28 -26.63 21.33
N LYS A 99 -20.31 -25.68 20.39
CA LYS A 99 -19.88 -25.91 19.02
C LYS A 99 -18.38 -25.68 18.90
N LYS A 100 -17.67 -26.69 18.43
CA LYS A 100 -16.22 -26.68 18.19
C LYS A 100 -15.90 -26.11 16.81
N TYR A 101 -14.82 -25.36 16.74
CA TYR A 101 -14.29 -24.76 15.53
C TYR A 101 -12.79 -24.95 15.48
N GLU A 102 -12.28 -24.98 14.27
CA GLU A 102 -10.86 -24.94 13.96
C GLU A 102 -10.59 -23.66 13.17
N GLY A 103 -9.57 -22.93 13.59
CA GLY A 103 -9.10 -21.70 12.96
C GLY A 103 -7.61 -21.78 12.69
N GLU A 104 -7.12 -20.85 11.89
CA GLU A 104 -5.71 -20.73 11.53
C GLU A 104 -5.29 -19.28 11.78
N ASN A 105 -4.27 -19.07 12.59
CA ASN A 105 -3.55 -17.80 12.63
C ASN A 105 -2.60 -17.74 11.43
N VAL A 106 -2.29 -16.52 10.97
CA VAL A 106 -1.20 -16.28 10.00
C VAL A 106 -0.07 -15.57 10.73
N ILE A 107 1.08 -16.21 10.85
CA ILE A 107 2.21 -15.74 11.65
C ILE A 107 3.43 -15.54 10.75
N GLY A 108 3.99 -14.34 10.82
CA GLY A 108 5.21 -13.96 10.12
C GLY A 108 6.29 -13.52 11.11
N LEU A 109 7.55 -13.72 10.72
CA LEU A 109 8.72 -13.47 11.53
C LEU A 109 9.65 -12.46 10.87
N ILE A 110 9.98 -11.40 11.60
CA ILE A 110 11.04 -10.45 11.25
C ILE A 110 12.04 -10.47 12.41
N LYS A 111 13.26 -10.93 12.15
CA LYS A 111 14.31 -10.99 13.18
C LYS A 111 14.77 -9.59 13.57
N GLY A 112 14.90 -9.35 14.88
CA GLY A 112 15.47 -8.11 15.40
C GLY A 112 16.94 -7.94 14.98
N ARG A 113 17.35 -6.71 14.66
CA ARG A 113 18.74 -6.42 14.24
C ARG A 113 19.76 -6.51 15.37
N SER A 114 19.37 -6.17 16.60
CA SER A 114 20.28 -6.07 17.76
C SER A 114 20.32 -7.33 18.63
N LYS A 115 19.20 -8.06 18.72
CA LYS A 115 19.07 -9.31 19.49
C LYS A 115 18.17 -10.29 18.71
N PRO A 116 18.68 -10.91 17.63
CA PRO A 116 17.87 -11.73 16.72
C PRO A 116 17.31 -13.02 17.36
N GLU A 117 17.88 -13.45 18.49
CA GLU A 117 17.55 -14.71 19.17
C GLU A 117 16.78 -14.50 20.50
N SER A 118 16.25 -13.29 20.73
CA SER A 118 15.42 -12.96 21.90
C SER A 118 13.99 -12.65 21.42
N TYR A 119 13.01 -13.38 21.94
CA TYR A 119 11.57 -13.17 21.69
C TYR A 119 10.82 -12.88 23.00
#